data_AF-C1D7A5-F1
#
_entry.id   AF-C1D7A5-F1
#
_cell.length_a   1.000
_cell.length_b   1.000
_cell.length_c   1.000
_cell.angle_alpha   90.00
_cell.angle_beta   90.00
_cell.angle_gamma   90.00
#
_symmetry.space_group_name_H-M   'P 1'
#
loop_
_entity.id
_entity.type
_entity.pdbx_description
1 polymer ?
#
loop_
_entity_poly.entity_id
_entity_poly.type
_entity_poly.pdbx_seq_one_letter_code
_entity_poly.pdbx_strand_id
1 'polypeptide(L)'
;MTLTVGGRNYTREQGDFVLFIDGKGPYYASDAGFRVGGDNFRVVWDALRTGRSVQARTGDGKVVTFPLTGAAKVLPARTSKLFQCVTW
;
A
#
# COMPACT_ATOMS: atom_id res chain seq x y z
N MET A 1 5.33 5.38 -6.21
CA MET A 1 4.73 4.04 -6.43
C MET A 1 3.95 4.09 -7.73
N THR A 2 3.94 3.01 -8.51
CA THR A 2 3.20 2.90 -9.77
C THR A 2 2.32 1.66 -9.74
N LEU A 3 1.08 1.79 -10.17
CA LEU A 3 0.17 0.67 -10.45
C LEU A 3 -0.07 0.59 -11.96
N THR A 4 0.05 -0.59 -12.55
CA THR A 4 -0.26 -0.79 -13.97
C THR A 4 -1.51 -1.65 -14.12
N VAL A 5 -2.54 -1.14 -14.78
CA VAL A 5 -3.81 -1.84 -15.03
C VAL A 5 -4.17 -1.76 -16.50
N GLY A 6 -4.23 -2.92 -17.18
CA GLY A 6 -4.57 -2.98 -18.60
C GLY A 6 -3.67 -2.12 -19.48
N GLY A 7 -2.37 -2.09 -19.20
CA GLY A 7 -1.38 -1.30 -19.94
C GLY A 7 -1.31 0.20 -19.59
N ARG A 8 -2.17 0.69 -18.70
CA ARG A 8 -2.14 2.07 -18.21
C ARG A 8 -1.45 2.17 -16.86
N ASN A 9 -0.56 3.14 -16.72
CA ASN A 9 0.10 3.46 -15.45
C ASN A 9 -0.72 4.46 -14.64
N TYR A 10 -0.78 4.21 -13.34
CA TYR A 10 -1.36 5.08 -12.32
C TYR A 10 -0.25 5.46 -11.35
N THR A 11 -0.06 6.77 -11.21
CA THR A 11 0.92 7.39 -10.31
C THR A 11 0.25 8.57 -9.62
N ARG A 12 0.95 9.17 -8.64
CA ARG A 12 0.46 10.39 -7.97
C ARG A 12 0.07 11.50 -8.96
N GLU A 13 0.82 11.66 -10.04
CA GLU A 13 0.61 12.70 -11.05
C GLU A 13 -0.36 12.28 -12.16
N GLN A 14 -0.63 10.97 -12.28
CA GLN A 14 -1.41 10.42 -13.38
C GLN A 14 -2.47 9.44 -12.87
N GLY A 15 -3.70 9.95 -12.72
CA GLY A 15 -4.90 9.16 -12.43
C GLY A 15 -5.05 8.67 -10.98
N ASP A 16 -3.93 8.56 -10.25
CA ASP A 16 -3.80 8.13 -8.86
C ASP A 16 -4.51 6.80 -8.51
N PHE A 17 -4.18 6.26 -7.34
CA PHE A 17 -4.91 5.12 -6.78
C PHE A 17 -4.78 5.07 -5.27
N VAL A 18 -5.79 4.50 -4.63
CA VAL A 18 -5.83 4.25 -3.20
C VAL A 18 -5.84 2.75 -2.92
N LEU A 19 -5.33 2.37 -1.76
CA LEU A 19 -5.30 0.98 -1.30
C LEU A 19 -6.39 0.74 -0.25
N PHE A 20 -6.99 -0.45 -0.31
CA PHE A 20 -7.82 -0.99 0.75
C PHE A 20 -7.29 -2.36 1.14
N ILE A 21 -7.04 -2.59 2.43
CA ILE A 21 -6.55 -3.88 2.93
C ILE A 21 -7.67 -4.54 3.73
N ASP A 22 -8.13 -5.71 3.28
CA ASP A 22 -9.30 -6.41 3.83
C ASP A 22 -10.52 -5.48 3.99
N GLY A 23 -10.72 -4.59 3.01
CA GLY A 23 -11.81 -3.61 2.98
C GLY A 23 -11.59 -2.34 3.81
N LYS A 24 -10.50 -2.24 4.59
CA LYS A 24 -10.14 -1.03 5.36
C LYS A 24 -9.34 -0.06 4.50
N GLY A 25 -9.62 1.24 4.60
CA GLY A 25 -9.00 2.29 3.79
C GLY A 25 -9.91 3.53 3.69
N PRO A 26 -9.67 4.48 2.76
CA PRO A 26 -8.59 4.45 1.76
C PRO A 26 -7.22 4.78 2.38
N TYR A 27 -6.20 4.03 1.95
CA TYR A 27 -4.81 4.35 2.25
C TYR A 27 -4.14 4.94 1.00
N TYR A 28 -3.63 6.16 1.12
CA TYR A 28 -3.00 6.87 0.02
C TYR A 28 -1.55 6.41 -0.13
N ALA A 29 -1.26 5.70 -1.22
CA ALA A 29 0.09 5.21 -1.51
C ALA A 29 1.10 6.35 -1.76
N SER A 30 0.63 7.54 -2.12
CA SER A 30 1.40 8.75 -2.38
C SER A 30 1.91 9.47 -1.12
N ASP A 31 1.30 9.21 0.04
CA ASP A 31 1.43 10.13 1.19
C ASP A 31 2.58 9.78 2.13
N ALA A 32 3.28 8.66 1.92
CA ALA A 32 4.36 8.17 2.79
C ALA A 32 5.55 9.15 2.98
N GLY A 33 5.61 10.26 2.22
CA GLY A 33 6.63 11.31 2.33
C GLY A 33 6.31 12.48 3.27
N PHE A 34 5.14 12.52 3.92
CA PHE A 34 4.76 13.56 4.90
C PHE A 34 4.64 12.98 6.32
N ARG A 35 4.71 13.80 7.38
CA ARG A 35 4.68 13.33 8.79
C ARG A 35 3.48 12.43 9.12
N VAL A 36 2.28 12.86 8.71
CA VAL A 36 1.04 12.06 8.84
C VAL A 36 1.11 10.78 7.97
N GLY A 37 1.82 10.86 6.85
CA GLY A 37 2.12 9.76 5.97
C GLY A 37 3.02 8.67 6.55
N GLY A 38 3.93 9.03 7.45
CA GLY A 38 4.79 8.07 8.14
C GLY A 38 4.00 7.14 9.06
N ASP A 39 3.03 7.66 9.80
CA ASP A 39 2.14 6.85 10.63
C ASP A 39 1.18 5.99 9.79
N ASN A 40 0.64 6.57 8.71
CA ASN A 40 -0.17 5.80 7.75
C ASN A 40 0.63 4.67 7.11
N PHE A 41 1.90 4.91 6.76
CA PHE A 41 2.79 3.86 6.24
C PHE A 41 2.95 2.72 7.24
N ARG A 42 3.20 3.02 8.52
CA ARG A 42 3.37 1.98 9.56
C ARG A 42 2.10 1.13 9.70
N VAL A 43 0.93 1.75 9.71
CA VAL A 43 -0.36 1.05 9.78
C VAL A 43 -0.59 0.17 8.55
N VAL A 44 -0.35 0.71 7.36
CA VAL A 44 -0.48 -0.03 6.10
C VAL A 44 0.51 -1.20 6.05
N TRP A 45 1.74 -0.99 6.49
CA TRP A 45 2.77 -2.02 6.51
C TRP A 45 2.38 -3.23 7.38
N ASP A 46 1.89 -2.97 8.59
CA ASP A 46 1.40 -4.02 9.48
C ASP A 46 0.15 -4.71 8.92
N ALA A 47 -0.74 -3.94 8.28
CA ALA A 47 -1.93 -4.48 7.62
C ALA A 47 -1.57 -5.36 6.41
N LEU A 48 -0.56 -5.02 5.60
CA LEU A 48 -0.08 -5.86 4.50
C LEU A 48 0.52 -7.19 5.00
N ARG A 49 1.18 -7.17 6.17
CA ARG A 49 1.75 -8.37 6.78
C ARG A 49 0.69 -9.32 7.33
N THR A 50 -0.42 -8.80 7.83
CA THR A 50 -1.42 -9.59 8.57
C THR A 50 -2.72 -9.81 7.81
N GLY A 51 -2.99 -9.01 6.79
CA GLY A 51 -4.21 -9.05 5.98
C GLY A 51 -4.24 -10.22 4.99
N ARG A 52 -5.40 -10.43 4.38
CA ARG A 52 -5.65 -11.49 3.40
C ARG A 52 -5.58 -10.98 1.97
N SER A 53 -6.02 -9.75 1.73
CA SER A 53 -6.09 -9.14 0.41
C SER A 53 -5.85 -7.64 0.45
N VAL A 54 -5.32 -7.10 -0.64
CA VAL A 54 -5.25 -5.66 -0.89
C VAL A 54 -5.94 -5.34 -2.21
N GLN A 55 -6.79 -4.33 -2.21
CA GLN A 55 -7.42 -3.78 -3.40
C GLN A 55 -6.78 -2.44 -3.72
N ALA A 56 -6.30 -2.29 -4.95
CA ALA A 56 -5.97 -0.99 -5.51
C ALA A 56 -7.19 -0.48 -6.29
N ARG A 57 -7.65 0.73 -5.95
CA ARG A 57 -8.76 1.41 -6.64
C ARG A 57 -8.25 2.68 -7.29
N THR A 58 -8.38 2.76 -8.60
CA THR A 58 -7.91 3.89 -9.40
C THR A 58 -8.94 5.01 -9.44
N GLY A 59 -8.51 6.24 -9.74
CA GLY A 59 -9.41 7.39 -9.87
C GLY A 59 -10.47 7.24 -10.96
N ASP A 60 -10.23 6.39 -11.96
CA ASP A 60 -11.19 6.04 -13.03
C ASP A 60 -12.06 4.80 -12.69
N GLY A 61 -12.06 4.35 -11.43
CA GLY A 61 -12.98 3.34 -10.91
C GLY A 61 -12.57 1.89 -11.15
N LYS A 62 -11.38 1.61 -11.70
CA LYS A 62 -10.89 0.24 -11.81
C LYS A 62 -10.46 -0.28 -10.45
N VAL A 63 -10.74 -1.56 -10.21
CA VAL A 63 -10.35 -2.26 -8.98
C VAL A 63 -9.50 -3.46 -9.34
N VAL A 64 -8.33 -3.55 -8.73
CA VAL A 64 -7.44 -4.71 -8.84
C VAL A 64 -7.21 -5.28 -7.45
N THR A 65 -7.47 -6.58 -7.29
CA THR A 65 -7.29 -7.28 -6.02
C THR A 65 -6.05 -8.16 -6.07
N PHE A 66 -5.20 -8.07 -5.06
CA PHE A 66 -4.02 -8.91 -4.89
C PHE A 66 -4.13 -9.70 -3.59
N PRO A 67 -3.78 -11.00 -3.59
CA PRO A 67 -3.67 -11.77 -2.37
C PRO A 67 -2.44 -11.33 -1.56
N LEU A 68 -2.55 -11.36 -0.23
CA LEU A 68 -1.43 -11.11 0.68
C LEU A 68 -0.79 -12.41 1.23
N THR A 69 -1.11 -13.54 0.61
CA THR A 69 -0.53 -14.84 0.99
C THR A 69 0.99 -14.81 0.92
N GLY A 70 1.64 -14.99 2.07
CA GLY A 70 3.10 -14.98 2.18
C GLY A 70 3.74 -13.59 2.32
N ALA A 71 2.97 -12.50 2.31
CA ALA A 71 3.50 -11.14 2.46
C ALA A 71 4.36 -10.98 3.73
N ALA A 72 3.96 -11.57 4.85
CA ALA A 72 4.71 -11.55 6.11
C ALA A 72 6.11 -12.21 6.05
N LYS A 73 6.36 -13.09 5.07
CA LYS A 73 7.66 -13.74 4.87
C LYS A 73 8.67 -12.83 4.17
N VAL A 74 8.17 -11.87 3.38
CA VAL A 74 9.00 -10.98 2.56
C VAL A 74 9.11 -9.59 3.19
N LEU A 75 8.00 -9.06 3.71
CA LEU A 75 7.97 -7.76 4.37
C LEU A 75 8.44 -7.95 5.82
N PRO A 76 9.58 -7.40 6.27
CA PRO A 76 10.02 -7.54 7.66
C PRO A 76 9.05 -6.90 8.67
N ALA A 77 8.94 -7.46 9.88
CA ALA A 77 8.22 -6.82 10.98
C ALA A 77 8.88 -5.49 11.37
N ARG A 78 8.11 -4.47 11.76
CA ARG A 78 8.66 -3.15 12.14
C ARG A 78 9.63 -3.19 13.32
N THR A 79 9.53 -4.20 14.17
CA THR A 79 10.44 -4.44 15.30
C THR A 79 11.70 -5.24 14.92
N SER A 80 11.77 -5.74 13.69
CA SER A 80 12.92 -6.51 13.20
C SER A 80 14.05 -5.58 12.77
N LYS A 81 15.30 -6.01 12.98
CA LYS A 81 16.49 -5.35 12.44
C LYS A 81 16.51 -5.30 10.90
N LEU A 82 15.71 -6.13 10.24
CA LEU A 82 15.56 -6.15 8.78
C LEU A 82 14.63 -5.04 8.26
N PHE A 83 13.86 -4.39 9.14
CA PHE A 83 13.00 -3.28 8.74
C PHE A 83 13.83 -1.99 8.60
N GLN A 84 14.16 -1.64 7.37
CA GLN A 84 15.02 -0.50 7.05
C GLN A 84 14.24 0.76 6.65
N CYS A 85 12.90 0.70 6.62
CA CYS A 85 12.09 1.84 6.24
C CYS A 85 12.16 2.94 7.32
N VAL A 86 12.76 4.07 6.98
CA VAL A 86 12.74 5.29 7.80
C VAL A 86 11.53 6.10 7.39
N THR A 87 10.62 6.34 8.33
CA THR A 87 9.43 7.18 8.15
C THR A 87 9.46 8.36 9.10
N TRP A 88 9.17 9.56 8.61
CA TRP A 88 9.35 10.87 9.28
C TRP A 88 8.08 11.39 9.96
#